data_AF-A0A963DNN9-F1
#
_entry.id   AF-A0A963DNN9-F1
#
_cell.length_a   1.000
_cell.length_b   1.000
_cell.length_c   1.000
_cell.angle_alpha   90.00
_cell.angle_beta   90.00
_cell.angle_gamma   90.00
#
_symmetry.space_group_name_H-M   'P 1'
#
loop_
_entity.id
_entity.type
_entity.pdbx_description
1 polymer ?
#
loop_
_entity_poly.entity_id
_entity_poly.type
_entity_poly.pdbx_seq_one_letter_code
_entity_poly.pdbx_strand_id
1 'polypeptide(L)'
;MQFPYGIADFRTLREEGYFYVDRTDRIPLVEAAGKQLLFLRPRRFGKSLWLSILENYYDLARAEDFPRLFGDLRIGPNPTPRHNQYFILKLNFSRIEARGDHEAIRQSLFDHINVRIEDLLARYAAWLTQPVRIDPANAQVSFDSMLSAISRTPYKLYLLIDEYDNFANDVMISPERGPARYSELVQGEGTLKAFFKAVKEAGEGQGLDRVFLTGVSPVVLSDITSGYNIAEDLGVDPAAQDLCGFTEAELQTALDQVATAHGLSATQVDEARELMRVFYNGYRFHPAQTAGVYNPTLALYFLKHLARQGIPPARLLDDNLAMDRNRLRYVARLPQGETLLAEALNPETPLAIAQLSNRFGVEEMLNASKDTAFMASLLYYFGVLTLAGRDEIGALQLTIPNQVVRQLYVERLRHHVLPDAEDPRQAACRTFYATGELGPLCELLEHRFGVLDNRDLRWSNELVVKMAFLAVL
;
A
#
# COMPACT_ATOMS: atom_id res chain seq x y z
N MET A 1 25.02 -10.58 5.41
CA MET A 1 23.54 -10.56 5.53
C MET A 1 22.94 -10.09 4.20
N GLN A 2 21.86 -10.72 3.74
CA GLN A 2 21.14 -10.30 2.53
C GLN A 2 19.80 -9.66 2.90
N PHE A 3 19.36 -8.66 2.13
CA PHE A 3 18.10 -7.93 2.40
C PHE A 3 17.05 -8.19 1.31
N PRO A 4 15.81 -8.59 1.68
CA PRO A 4 14.77 -9.03 0.75
C PRO A 4 14.03 -7.88 0.07
N TYR A 5 14.76 -6.97 -0.59
CA TYR A 5 14.14 -5.89 -1.34
C TYR A 5 13.41 -6.43 -2.58
N GLY A 6 12.07 -6.33 -2.57
CA GLY A 6 11.20 -6.82 -3.64
C GLY A 6 10.83 -8.31 -3.54
N ILE A 7 11.21 -8.99 -2.45
CA ILE A 7 10.92 -10.41 -2.24
C ILE A 7 9.77 -10.51 -1.21
N ALA A 8 8.66 -11.14 -1.62
CA ALA A 8 7.49 -11.36 -0.78
C ALA A 8 7.20 -12.86 -0.53
N ASP A 9 8.04 -13.75 -1.03
CA ASP A 9 7.90 -15.20 -0.82
C ASP A 9 8.62 -15.62 0.47
N PHE A 10 7.83 -15.95 1.50
CA PHE A 10 8.34 -16.31 2.83
C PHE A 10 9.28 -17.52 2.77
N ARG A 11 8.96 -18.53 1.94
CA ARG A 11 9.82 -19.71 1.77
C ARG A 11 11.21 -19.33 1.28
N THR A 12 11.28 -18.53 0.21
CA THR A 12 12.53 -17.98 -0.32
C THR A 12 13.29 -17.21 0.76
N LEU A 13 12.63 -16.35 1.55
CA LEU A 13 13.29 -15.64 2.65
C LEU A 13 13.98 -16.59 3.64
N ARG A 14 13.30 -17.67 4.02
CA ARG A 14 13.80 -18.64 5.01
C ARG A 14 14.90 -19.53 4.44
N GLU A 15 14.71 -20.06 3.24
CA GLU A 15 15.65 -21.00 2.61
C GLU A 15 16.96 -20.32 2.16
N GLU A 16 16.89 -19.08 1.68
CA GLU A 16 18.06 -18.33 1.21
C GLU A 16 18.73 -17.46 2.29
N GLY A 17 18.20 -17.46 3.52
CA GLY A 17 18.81 -16.74 4.66
C GLY A 17 18.74 -15.21 4.55
N TYR A 18 17.64 -14.67 4.01
CA TYR A 18 17.41 -13.22 3.99
C TYR A 18 17.12 -12.68 5.40
N PHE A 19 17.43 -11.39 5.61
CA PHE A 19 16.97 -10.64 6.77
C PHE A 19 15.45 -10.74 6.87
N TYR A 20 14.97 -11.23 8.00
CA TYR A 20 13.55 -11.41 8.30
C TYR A 20 13.29 -11.01 9.74
N VAL A 21 12.28 -10.16 9.94
CA VAL A 21 11.78 -9.82 11.26
C VAL A 21 10.60 -10.72 11.56
N ASP A 22 10.74 -11.54 12.59
CA ASP A 22 9.74 -12.52 12.97
C ASP A 22 8.49 -11.84 13.55
N ARG A 23 7.36 -12.15 12.92
CA ARG A 23 6.00 -11.73 13.30
C ARG A 23 5.05 -12.92 13.45
N THR A 24 5.58 -14.15 13.46
CA THR A 24 4.77 -15.36 13.50
C THR A 24 3.99 -15.51 14.81
N ASP A 25 4.41 -14.82 15.88
CA ASP A 25 3.67 -14.66 17.13
C ASP A 25 2.31 -13.96 16.96
N ARG A 26 2.08 -13.29 15.82
CA ARG A 26 0.81 -12.63 15.50
C ARG A 26 -0.22 -13.55 14.84
N ILE A 27 0.14 -14.79 14.50
CA ILE A 27 -0.79 -15.76 13.91
C ILE A 27 -2.01 -16.04 14.82
N PRO A 28 -1.85 -16.28 16.14
CA PRO A 28 -3.00 -16.43 17.05
C PRO A 28 -3.92 -15.21 17.11
N LEU A 29 -3.36 -14.00 17.01
CA LEU A 29 -4.15 -12.76 16.93
C LEU A 29 -5.04 -12.78 15.68
N VAL A 30 -4.47 -13.13 14.52
CA VAL A 30 -5.23 -13.28 13.27
C VAL A 30 -6.31 -14.36 13.40
N GLU A 31 -6.02 -15.47 14.07
CA GLU A 31 -7.03 -16.52 14.28
C GLU A 31 -8.20 -16.07 15.15
N ALA A 32 -7.93 -15.24 16.17
CA ALA A 32 -8.89 -14.73 17.14
C ALA A 32 -9.72 -13.56 16.61
N ALA A 33 -9.13 -12.72 15.74
CA ALA A 33 -9.79 -11.55 15.17
C ALA A 33 -11.05 -11.92 14.38
N GLY A 34 -11.05 -13.05 13.66
CA GLY A 34 -12.24 -13.49 12.96
C GLY A 34 -11.97 -14.47 11.83
N LYS A 35 -13.04 -14.85 11.12
CA LYS A 35 -12.98 -15.73 9.96
C LYS A 35 -12.89 -14.99 8.63
N GLN A 36 -13.38 -13.75 8.59
CA GLN A 36 -13.47 -12.92 7.39
C GLN A 36 -12.68 -11.65 7.72
N LEU A 37 -11.43 -11.56 7.26
CA LEU A 37 -10.53 -10.47 7.65
C LEU A 37 -10.13 -9.64 6.45
N LEU A 38 -10.12 -8.33 6.67
CA LEU A 38 -9.50 -7.34 5.80
C LEU A 38 -8.25 -6.80 6.51
N PHE A 39 -7.18 -6.60 5.75
CA PHE A 39 -5.98 -5.94 6.25
C PHE A 39 -5.51 -4.85 5.29
N LEU A 40 -5.78 -3.60 5.68
CA LEU A 40 -5.41 -2.41 4.93
C LEU A 40 -4.10 -1.81 5.42
N ARG A 41 -3.15 -1.66 4.50
CA ARG A 41 -1.92 -0.89 4.71
C ARG A 41 -1.54 -0.19 3.41
N PRO A 42 -0.73 0.89 3.47
CA PRO A 42 -0.18 1.51 2.28
C PRO A 42 0.51 0.52 1.34
N ARG A 43 0.75 0.94 0.10
CA ARG A 43 1.45 0.11 -0.88
C ARG A 43 2.85 -0.24 -0.36
N ARG A 44 3.37 -1.41 -0.73
CA ARG A 44 4.75 -1.85 -0.40
C ARG A 44 5.05 -1.91 1.10
N PHE A 45 4.03 -2.10 1.93
CA PHE A 45 4.18 -2.20 3.38
C PHE A 45 4.34 -3.63 3.91
N GLY A 46 4.58 -4.63 3.05
CA GLY A 46 4.84 -6.02 3.49
C GLY A 46 3.61 -6.93 3.56
N LYS A 47 2.43 -6.47 3.11
CA LYS A 47 1.18 -7.27 3.09
C LYS A 47 1.32 -8.61 2.37
N SER A 48 1.92 -8.62 1.18
CA SER A 48 2.10 -9.85 0.38
C SER A 48 3.03 -10.86 1.06
N LEU A 49 4.03 -10.38 1.82
CA LEU A 49 4.89 -11.25 2.64
C LEU A 49 4.07 -11.87 3.78
N TRP A 50 3.21 -11.10 4.44
CA TRP A 50 2.30 -11.62 5.46
C TRP A 50 1.37 -12.70 4.89
N LEU A 51 0.79 -12.48 3.71
CA LEU A 51 0.01 -13.51 3.03
C LEU A 51 0.82 -14.77 2.71
N SER A 52 2.09 -14.64 2.32
CA SER A 52 2.97 -15.78 2.10
C SER A 52 3.26 -16.55 3.39
N ILE A 53 3.39 -15.86 4.54
CA ILE A 53 3.52 -16.50 5.86
C ILE A 53 2.27 -17.33 6.16
N LEU A 54 1.07 -16.75 6.02
CA LEU A 54 -0.18 -17.46 6.27
C LEU A 54 -0.35 -18.66 5.31
N GLU A 55 -0.04 -18.47 4.02
CA GLU A 55 -0.04 -19.56 3.03
C GLU A 55 0.85 -20.71 3.50
N ASN A 56 2.12 -20.45 3.84
CA ASN A 56 3.05 -21.49 4.27
C ASN A 56 2.64 -22.16 5.60
N TYR A 57 2.06 -21.41 6.52
CA TYR A 57 1.71 -21.89 7.85
C TYR A 57 0.46 -22.80 7.84
N TYR A 58 -0.54 -22.47 7.02
CA TYR A 58 -1.82 -23.19 7.00
C TYR A 58 -1.91 -24.27 5.91
N ASP A 59 -1.05 -24.25 4.88
CA ASP A 59 -1.10 -25.18 3.74
C ASP A 59 -0.86 -26.63 4.16
N LEU A 60 -1.88 -27.48 3.96
CA LEU A 60 -1.85 -28.92 4.22
C LEU A 60 -0.73 -29.65 3.47
N ALA A 61 -0.43 -29.23 2.23
CA ALA A 61 0.61 -29.83 1.41
C ALA A 61 2.03 -29.43 1.86
N ARG A 62 2.15 -28.52 2.83
CA ARG A 62 3.43 -28.05 3.39
C ARG A 62 3.69 -28.52 4.82
N ALA A 63 2.96 -29.53 5.30
CA ALA A 63 3.16 -30.08 6.65
C ALA A 63 4.62 -30.50 6.93
N GLU A 64 5.29 -31.12 5.95
CA GLU A 64 6.69 -31.53 6.08
C GLU A 64 7.68 -30.35 6.10
N ASP A 65 7.30 -29.21 5.53
CA ASP A 65 8.12 -28.00 5.51
C ASP A 65 8.07 -27.22 6.85
N PHE A 66 7.11 -27.52 7.73
CA PHE A 66 6.88 -26.76 8.97
C PHE A 66 8.13 -26.62 9.85
N PRO A 67 8.86 -27.70 10.22
CA PRO A 67 10.03 -27.57 11.10
C PRO A 67 11.12 -26.68 10.51
N ARG A 68 11.27 -26.70 9.18
CA ARG A 68 12.29 -25.94 8.46
C ARG A 68 11.92 -24.48 8.28
N LEU A 69 10.64 -24.17 8.06
CA LEU A 69 10.17 -22.81 7.83
C LEU A 69 9.87 -22.04 9.12
N PHE A 70 9.36 -22.73 10.14
CA PHE A 70 8.83 -22.12 11.36
C PHE A 70 9.50 -22.58 12.65
N GLY A 71 10.28 -23.67 12.65
CA GLY A 71 10.75 -24.32 13.88
C GLY A 71 11.58 -23.43 14.82
N ASP A 72 12.36 -22.51 14.27
CA ASP A 72 13.17 -21.53 15.00
C ASP A 72 12.48 -20.15 15.17
N LEU A 73 11.28 -19.98 14.62
CA LEU A 73 10.48 -18.77 14.76
C LEU A 73 9.61 -18.82 16.02
N ARG A 74 9.08 -17.68 16.45
CA ARG A 74 8.29 -17.51 17.68
C ARG A 74 7.07 -18.42 17.74
N ILE A 75 6.43 -18.72 16.61
CA ILE A 75 5.30 -19.67 16.57
C ILE A 75 5.75 -21.14 16.61
N GLY A 76 6.99 -21.44 16.22
CA GLY A 76 7.51 -22.80 16.06
C GLY A 76 7.38 -23.68 17.30
N PRO A 77 7.75 -23.19 18.49
CA PRO A 77 7.62 -23.97 19.73
C PRO A 77 6.18 -24.31 20.11
N ASN A 78 5.21 -23.45 19.74
CA ASN A 78 3.80 -23.59 20.13
C ASN A 78 2.88 -23.25 18.94
N PRO A 79 2.81 -24.11 17.91
CA PRO A 79 1.91 -23.89 16.80
C PRO A 79 0.46 -23.97 17.25
N THR A 80 -0.40 -23.18 16.61
CA THR A 80 -1.84 -23.27 16.78
C THR A 80 -2.36 -24.62 16.28
N PRO A 81 -3.51 -25.10 16.79
CA PRO A 81 -4.15 -26.33 16.29
C PRO A 81 -4.49 -26.32 14.80
N ARG A 82 -4.41 -25.15 14.15
CA ARG A 82 -4.77 -24.90 12.75
C ARG A 82 -3.60 -25.00 11.78
N HIS A 83 -2.35 -25.10 12.26
CA HIS A 83 -1.18 -25.21 11.38
C HIS A 83 -1.32 -26.41 10.42
N ASN A 84 -1.05 -26.16 9.13
CA ASN A 84 -1.13 -27.15 8.05
C ASN A 84 -2.49 -27.91 7.98
N GLN A 85 -3.61 -27.27 8.30
CA GLN A 85 -4.96 -27.88 8.29
C GLN A 85 -5.87 -27.39 7.14
N TYR A 86 -5.35 -26.66 6.15
CA TYR A 86 -6.18 -26.03 5.12
C TYR A 86 -5.73 -26.33 3.69
N PHE A 87 -6.72 -26.46 2.80
CA PHE A 87 -6.52 -26.16 1.38
C PHE A 87 -6.38 -24.64 1.24
N ILE A 88 -5.35 -24.19 0.53
CA ILE A 88 -5.13 -22.76 0.27
C ILE A 88 -5.49 -22.42 -1.17
N LEU A 89 -6.45 -21.50 -1.35
CA LEU A 89 -6.67 -20.80 -2.61
C LEU A 89 -6.18 -19.36 -2.46
N LYS A 90 -5.16 -19.00 -3.24
CA LYS A 90 -4.60 -17.64 -3.25
C LYS A 90 -4.90 -16.96 -4.58
N LEU A 91 -5.62 -15.84 -4.51
CA LEU A 91 -5.94 -14.99 -5.64
C LEU A 91 -5.14 -13.69 -5.54
N ASN A 92 -4.59 -13.23 -6.66
CA ASN A 92 -3.96 -11.91 -6.75
C ASN A 92 -4.67 -11.09 -7.83
N PHE A 93 -5.43 -10.07 -7.42
CA PHE A 93 -6.27 -9.30 -8.34
C PHE A 93 -5.49 -8.31 -9.20
N SER A 94 -4.20 -8.09 -8.91
CA SER A 94 -3.30 -7.32 -9.77
C SER A 94 -3.00 -7.98 -11.11
N ARG A 95 -3.26 -9.30 -11.20
CA ARG A 95 -3.10 -10.09 -12.43
C ARG A 95 -4.31 -10.04 -13.35
N ILE A 96 -5.42 -9.46 -12.89
CA ILE A 96 -6.65 -9.40 -13.67
C ILE A 96 -6.54 -8.19 -14.58
N GLU A 97 -6.49 -8.44 -15.89
CA GLU A 97 -6.48 -7.37 -16.87
C GLU A 97 -7.82 -6.61 -16.86
N ALA A 98 -7.80 -5.35 -16.44
CA ALA A 98 -8.93 -4.43 -16.53
C ALA A 98 -9.00 -3.71 -17.89
N ARG A 99 -8.54 -4.36 -18.96
CA ARG A 99 -8.52 -3.83 -20.34
C ARG A 99 -9.57 -4.55 -21.18
N GLY A 100 -10.38 -3.78 -21.91
CA GLY A 100 -11.42 -4.31 -22.78
C GLY A 100 -12.80 -3.80 -22.38
N ASP A 101 -13.82 -4.46 -22.93
CA ASP A 101 -15.22 -4.30 -22.52
C ASP A 101 -15.52 -5.15 -21.28
N HIS A 102 -16.75 -5.05 -20.76
CA HIS A 102 -17.21 -5.80 -19.60
C HIS A 102 -16.94 -7.31 -19.71
N GLU A 103 -17.18 -7.88 -20.90
CA GLU A 103 -17.03 -9.32 -21.14
C GLU A 103 -15.56 -9.76 -21.06
N ALA A 104 -14.65 -8.97 -21.63
CA ALA A 104 -13.22 -9.24 -21.54
C ALA A 104 -12.70 -9.20 -20.09
N ILE A 105 -13.14 -8.21 -19.29
CA ILE A 105 -12.71 -8.10 -17.89
C ILE A 105 -13.32 -9.23 -17.05
N ARG A 106 -14.60 -9.57 -17.29
CA ARG A 106 -15.28 -10.71 -16.68
C ARG A 106 -14.52 -12.01 -16.97
N GLN A 107 -14.17 -12.24 -18.23
CA GLN A 107 -13.43 -13.43 -18.63
C GLN A 107 -12.03 -13.47 -18.01
N SER A 108 -11.32 -12.34 -17.95
CA SER A 108 -10.01 -12.22 -17.29
C SER A 108 -10.06 -12.59 -15.79
N LEU A 109 -11.10 -12.16 -15.07
CA LEU A 109 -11.34 -12.58 -13.69
C LEU A 109 -11.61 -14.09 -13.60
N PHE A 110 -12.42 -14.63 -14.51
CA PHE A 110 -12.77 -16.05 -14.51
C PHE A 110 -11.59 -16.95 -14.86
N ASP A 111 -10.79 -16.58 -15.85
CA ASP A 111 -9.57 -17.27 -16.24
C ASP A 111 -8.59 -17.30 -15.05
N HIS A 112 -8.40 -16.16 -14.39
CA HIS A 112 -7.52 -16.10 -13.22
C HIS A 112 -8.00 -17.02 -12.09
N ILE A 113 -9.29 -16.98 -11.73
CA ILE A 113 -9.84 -17.87 -10.70
C ILE A 113 -9.70 -19.35 -11.12
N ASN A 114 -10.12 -19.71 -12.34
CA ASN A 114 -10.08 -21.08 -12.84
C ASN A 114 -8.65 -21.64 -12.85
N VAL A 115 -7.68 -20.88 -13.34
CA VAL A 115 -6.26 -21.28 -13.31
C VAL A 115 -5.78 -21.49 -11.87
N ARG A 116 -6.18 -20.63 -10.91
CA ARG A 116 -5.80 -20.82 -9.50
C ARG A 116 -6.49 -22.04 -8.88
N ILE A 117 -7.71 -22.38 -9.31
CA ILE A 117 -8.39 -23.62 -8.91
C ILE A 117 -7.66 -24.83 -9.49
N GLU A 118 -7.30 -24.82 -10.77
CA GLU A 118 -6.55 -25.92 -11.40
C GLU A 118 -5.22 -26.19 -10.69
N ASP A 119 -4.46 -25.14 -10.35
CA ASP A 119 -3.23 -25.25 -9.55
C ASP A 119 -3.48 -25.88 -8.17
N LEU A 120 -4.60 -25.56 -7.53
CA LEU A 120 -5.03 -26.17 -6.27
C LEU A 120 -5.35 -27.65 -6.47
N LEU A 121 -6.13 -28.01 -7.49
CA LEU A 121 -6.47 -29.41 -7.78
C LEU A 121 -5.22 -30.26 -8.01
N ALA A 122 -4.23 -29.72 -8.74
CA ALA A 122 -2.96 -30.38 -8.94
C ALA A 122 -2.17 -30.54 -7.63
N ARG A 123 -2.07 -29.47 -6.82
CA ARG A 123 -1.33 -29.48 -5.54
C ARG A 123 -1.91 -30.47 -4.54
N TYR A 124 -3.24 -30.57 -4.46
CA TYR A 124 -3.91 -31.37 -3.44
C TYR A 124 -4.59 -32.64 -4.00
N ALA A 125 -4.14 -33.14 -5.15
CA ALA A 125 -4.72 -34.31 -5.81
C ALA A 125 -4.84 -35.54 -4.87
N ALA A 126 -3.90 -35.71 -3.93
CA ALA A 126 -3.90 -36.82 -2.98
C ALA A 126 -5.03 -36.74 -1.93
N TRP A 127 -5.57 -35.55 -1.65
CA TRP A 127 -6.64 -35.34 -0.66
C TRP A 127 -8.03 -35.23 -1.28
N LEU A 128 -8.12 -34.94 -2.57
CA LEU A 128 -9.39 -34.78 -3.28
C LEU A 128 -9.87 -36.14 -3.80
N THR A 129 -11.04 -36.57 -3.33
CA THR A 129 -11.65 -37.88 -3.68
C THR A 129 -12.70 -37.77 -4.78
N GLN A 130 -13.09 -36.55 -5.16
CA GLN A 130 -14.12 -36.28 -6.15
C GLN A 130 -13.56 -35.42 -7.28
N PRO A 131 -14.00 -35.63 -8.53
CA PRO A 131 -13.64 -34.76 -9.63
C PRO A 131 -14.25 -33.37 -9.42
N VAL A 132 -13.48 -32.35 -9.78
CA VAL A 132 -13.93 -30.96 -9.79
C VAL A 132 -14.15 -30.54 -11.23
N ARG A 133 -15.34 -30.00 -11.53
CA ARG A 133 -15.68 -29.47 -12.85
C ARG A 133 -15.13 -28.05 -12.94
N ILE A 134 -14.31 -27.79 -13.96
CA ILE A 134 -13.92 -26.43 -14.35
C ILE A 134 -14.85 -25.97 -15.47
N ASP A 135 -15.45 -24.80 -15.30
CA ASP A 135 -16.23 -24.13 -16.33
C ASP A 135 -15.48 -22.88 -16.81
N PRO A 136 -14.91 -22.89 -18.03
CA PRO A 136 -14.15 -21.76 -18.56
C PRO A 136 -14.98 -20.47 -18.68
N ALA A 137 -16.30 -20.58 -18.86
CA ALA A 137 -17.17 -19.43 -19.03
C ALA A 137 -17.73 -18.91 -17.70
N ASN A 138 -17.62 -19.67 -16.61
CA ASN A 138 -18.15 -19.30 -15.30
C ASN A 138 -17.32 -19.85 -14.13
N ALA A 139 -16.40 -19.03 -13.62
CA ALA A 139 -15.56 -19.43 -12.49
C ALA A 139 -16.32 -19.65 -11.18
N GLN A 140 -17.55 -19.12 -11.03
CA GLN A 140 -18.37 -19.42 -9.86
C GLN A 140 -18.77 -20.91 -9.84
N VAL A 141 -19.10 -21.49 -11.00
CA VAL A 141 -19.40 -22.93 -11.11
C VAL A 141 -18.18 -23.77 -10.74
N SER A 142 -16.99 -23.36 -11.19
CA SER A 142 -15.72 -24.01 -10.82
C SER A 142 -15.46 -23.91 -9.32
N PHE A 143 -15.69 -22.74 -8.72
CA PHE A 143 -15.49 -22.48 -7.29
C PHE A 143 -16.43 -23.34 -6.44
N ASP A 144 -17.71 -23.40 -6.78
CA ASP A 144 -18.72 -24.21 -6.08
C ASP A 144 -18.42 -25.72 -6.21
N SER A 145 -17.97 -26.15 -7.40
CA SER A 145 -17.56 -27.54 -7.62
C SER A 145 -16.33 -27.90 -6.78
N MET A 146 -15.35 -27.01 -6.68
CA MET A 146 -14.16 -27.20 -5.85
C MET A 146 -14.53 -27.27 -4.37
N LEU A 147 -15.36 -26.35 -3.87
CA LEU A 147 -15.84 -26.35 -2.49
C LEU A 147 -16.61 -27.63 -2.17
N SER A 148 -17.46 -28.10 -3.09
CA SER A 148 -18.18 -29.35 -2.95
C SER A 148 -17.22 -30.53 -2.76
N ALA A 149 -16.11 -30.60 -3.50
CA ALA A 149 -15.10 -31.63 -3.32
C ALA A 149 -14.36 -31.49 -1.98
N ILE A 150 -13.94 -30.28 -1.60
CA ILE A 150 -13.26 -30.02 -0.31
C ILE A 150 -14.16 -30.38 0.87
N SER A 151 -15.47 -30.11 0.77
CA SER A 151 -16.44 -30.41 1.84
C SER A 151 -16.55 -31.91 2.19
N ARG A 152 -16.10 -32.80 1.30
CA ARG A 152 -16.04 -34.26 1.52
C ARG A 152 -14.78 -34.72 2.25
N THR A 153 -13.88 -33.78 2.55
CA THR A 153 -12.66 -34.03 3.31
C THR A 153 -12.84 -33.51 4.75
N PRO A 154 -11.99 -33.92 5.71
CA PRO A 154 -12.00 -33.34 7.05
C PRO A 154 -11.45 -31.90 7.09
N TYR A 155 -10.78 -31.45 6.03
CA TYR A 155 -10.16 -30.13 5.95
C TYR A 155 -11.08 -29.09 5.34
N LYS A 156 -10.67 -27.83 5.43
CA LYS A 156 -11.43 -26.67 4.94
C LYS A 156 -10.59 -25.82 4.00
N LEU A 157 -11.24 -24.94 3.26
CA LEU A 157 -10.59 -23.94 2.43
C LEU A 157 -10.25 -22.69 3.27
N TYR A 158 -9.03 -22.18 3.08
CA TYR A 158 -8.64 -20.82 3.43
C TYR A 158 -8.42 -20.04 2.12
N LEU A 159 -9.25 -19.03 1.88
CA LEU A 159 -9.13 -18.11 0.75
C LEU A 159 -8.26 -16.89 1.12
N LEU A 160 -7.19 -16.68 0.37
CA LEU A 160 -6.32 -15.52 0.49
C LEU A 160 -6.48 -14.65 -0.77
N ILE A 161 -6.75 -13.36 -0.62
CA ILE A 161 -6.86 -12.44 -1.77
C ILE A 161 -5.93 -11.25 -1.56
N ASP A 162 -4.96 -11.09 -2.47
CA ASP A 162 -4.09 -9.92 -2.51
C ASP A 162 -4.56 -8.89 -3.54
N GLU A 163 -4.27 -7.62 -3.23
CA GLU A 163 -4.67 -6.44 -4.00
C GLU A 163 -6.15 -6.43 -4.40
N TYR A 164 -7.05 -6.78 -3.47
CA TYR A 164 -8.49 -6.87 -3.76
C TYR A 164 -9.08 -5.56 -4.32
N ASP A 165 -8.46 -4.42 -3.97
CA ASP A 165 -8.83 -3.08 -4.40
C ASP A 165 -8.16 -2.64 -5.71
N ASN A 166 -7.50 -3.55 -6.44
CA ASN A 166 -6.80 -3.24 -7.69
C ASN A 166 -7.72 -2.58 -8.73
N PHE A 167 -8.97 -3.05 -8.85
CA PHE A 167 -9.93 -2.44 -9.78
C PHE A 167 -10.20 -0.96 -9.47
N ALA A 168 -10.30 -0.57 -8.18
CA ALA A 168 -10.43 0.83 -7.81
C ALA A 168 -9.16 1.63 -8.11
N ASN A 169 -7.99 1.02 -7.97
CA ASN A 169 -6.71 1.66 -8.33
C ASN A 169 -6.69 2.03 -9.83
N ASP A 170 -7.17 1.16 -10.70
CA ASP A 170 -7.23 1.43 -12.14
C ASP A 170 -8.17 2.61 -12.49
N VAL A 171 -9.27 2.77 -11.74
CA VAL A 171 -10.17 3.92 -11.89
C VAL A 171 -9.44 5.24 -11.63
N MET A 172 -8.65 5.27 -10.57
CA MET A 172 -7.93 6.48 -10.14
C MET A 172 -6.79 6.85 -11.08
N ILE A 173 -6.17 5.84 -11.73
CA ILE A 173 -5.07 6.06 -12.69
C ILE A 173 -5.60 6.57 -14.03
N SER A 174 -6.81 6.14 -14.45
CA SER A 174 -7.40 6.48 -15.75
C SER A 174 -8.78 7.16 -15.62
N PRO A 175 -8.88 8.42 -15.17
CA PRO A 175 -10.16 9.08 -14.87
C PRO A 175 -11.16 9.14 -16.05
N GLU A 176 -10.67 9.13 -17.30
CA GLU A 176 -11.53 9.23 -18.50
C GLU A 176 -12.23 7.91 -18.87
N ARG A 177 -11.67 6.76 -18.48
CA ARG A 177 -12.21 5.42 -18.82
C ARG A 177 -12.51 4.55 -17.60
N GLY A 178 -11.89 4.87 -16.46
CA GLY A 178 -12.03 4.19 -15.18
C GLY A 178 -13.46 4.15 -14.64
N PRO A 179 -14.19 5.27 -14.61
CA PRO A 179 -15.56 5.35 -14.12
C PRO A 179 -16.52 4.35 -14.78
N ALA A 180 -16.53 4.31 -16.12
CA ALA A 180 -17.39 3.41 -16.88
C ALA A 180 -17.01 1.94 -16.62
N ARG A 181 -15.71 1.62 -16.66
CA ARG A 181 -15.22 0.25 -16.44
C ARG A 181 -15.54 -0.29 -15.04
N TYR A 182 -15.39 0.54 -14.01
CA TYR A 182 -15.69 0.10 -12.65
C TYR A 182 -17.18 0.04 -12.38
N SER A 183 -17.93 1.01 -12.90
CA SER A 183 -19.39 0.96 -12.86
C SER A 183 -19.90 -0.37 -13.43
N GLU A 184 -19.37 -0.82 -14.56
CA GLU A 184 -19.70 -2.11 -15.17
C GLU A 184 -19.27 -3.35 -14.35
N LEU A 185 -18.25 -3.24 -13.49
CA LEU A 185 -17.78 -4.36 -12.66
C LEU A 185 -18.56 -4.52 -11.36
N VAL A 186 -19.17 -3.44 -10.87
CA VAL A 186 -19.73 -3.39 -9.51
C VAL A 186 -21.19 -2.93 -9.44
N GLN A 187 -21.70 -2.16 -10.40
CA GLN A 187 -23.14 -1.84 -10.46
C GLN A 187 -23.97 -3.07 -10.90
N GLY A 188 -25.17 -3.23 -10.34
CA GLY A 188 -26.09 -4.35 -10.66
C GLY A 188 -25.68 -5.71 -10.05
N GLU A 189 -25.76 -6.77 -10.88
CA GLU A 189 -25.21 -8.13 -10.65
C GLU A 189 -23.78 -8.24 -11.23
N GLY A 190 -22.95 -7.19 -11.06
CA GLY A 190 -21.58 -7.18 -11.58
C GLY A 190 -20.74 -8.38 -11.12
N THR A 191 -19.84 -8.85 -11.98
CA THR A 191 -19.06 -10.09 -11.80
C THR A 191 -18.32 -10.17 -10.46
N LEU A 192 -17.73 -9.05 -10.03
CA LEU A 192 -16.97 -9.01 -8.78
C LEU A 192 -17.89 -9.17 -7.57
N LYS A 193 -19.07 -8.52 -7.62
CA LYS A 193 -20.11 -8.65 -6.60
C LYS A 193 -20.68 -10.06 -6.53
N ALA A 194 -20.90 -10.70 -7.68
CA ALA A 194 -21.34 -12.09 -7.75
C ALA A 194 -20.31 -13.04 -7.10
N PHE A 195 -19.02 -12.85 -7.41
CA PHE A 195 -17.94 -13.64 -6.80
C PHE A 195 -17.89 -13.50 -5.27
N PHE A 196 -17.88 -12.28 -4.74
CA PHE A 196 -17.85 -12.09 -3.27
C PHE A 196 -19.14 -12.56 -2.58
N LYS A 197 -20.29 -12.50 -3.25
CA LYS A 197 -21.52 -13.13 -2.75
C LYS A 197 -21.34 -14.65 -2.61
N ALA A 198 -20.78 -15.32 -3.62
CA ALA A 198 -20.47 -16.74 -3.55
C ALA A 198 -19.45 -17.06 -2.43
N VAL A 199 -18.42 -16.24 -2.25
CA VAL A 199 -17.45 -16.38 -1.14
C VAL A 199 -18.15 -16.26 0.22
N LYS A 200 -19.09 -15.33 0.38
CA LYS A 200 -19.86 -15.20 1.62
C LYS A 200 -20.71 -16.44 1.88
N GLU A 201 -21.50 -16.87 0.90
CA GLU A 201 -22.35 -18.05 0.99
C GLU A 201 -21.53 -19.30 1.31
N ALA A 202 -20.33 -19.42 0.73
CA ALA A 202 -19.41 -20.50 1.01
C ALA A 202 -18.95 -20.54 2.48
N GLY A 203 -18.75 -19.36 3.08
CA GLY A 203 -18.37 -19.18 4.49
C GLY A 203 -19.47 -19.56 5.48
N GLU A 204 -20.71 -19.71 5.03
CA GLU A 204 -21.88 -20.08 5.84
C GLU A 204 -22.07 -21.62 5.93
N GLY A 205 -21.05 -22.40 5.57
CA GLY A 205 -21.01 -23.86 5.85
C GLY A 205 -20.64 -24.75 4.66
N GLN A 206 -20.26 -24.20 3.51
CA GLN A 206 -19.98 -24.98 2.29
C GLN A 206 -18.50 -25.39 2.13
N GLY A 207 -17.70 -25.28 3.21
CA GLY A 207 -16.32 -25.75 3.22
C GLY A 207 -15.26 -24.64 3.20
N LEU A 208 -15.64 -23.38 2.98
CA LEU A 208 -14.79 -22.22 3.25
C LEU A 208 -14.85 -21.89 4.75
N ASP A 209 -13.69 -21.88 5.42
CA ASP A 209 -13.62 -21.55 6.85
C ASP A 209 -13.06 -20.16 7.11
N ARG A 210 -12.10 -19.70 6.29
CA ARG A 210 -11.43 -18.40 6.50
C ARG A 210 -11.17 -17.67 5.19
N VAL A 211 -11.25 -16.34 5.25
CA VAL A 211 -10.90 -15.40 4.19
C VAL A 211 -9.96 -14.34 4.75
N PHE A 212 -8.86 -14.05 4.06
CA PHE A 212 -7.97 -12.94 4.39
C PHE A 212 -7.70 -12.10 3.15
N LEU A 213 -8.15 -10.84 3.18
CA LEU A 213 -8.06 -9.88 2.09
C LEU A 213 -6.98 -8.84 2.43
N THR A 214 -6.09 -8.54 1.48
CA THR A 214 -5.13 -7.44 1.61
C THR A 214 -5.34 -6.40 0.52
N GLY A 215 -5.25 -5.13 0.89
CA GLY A 215 -5.39 -4.01 -0.04
C GLY A 215 -4.86 -2.71 0.54
N VAL A 216 -5.10 -1.61 -0.16
CA VAL A 216 -4.70 -0.27 0.26
C VAL A 216 -5.88 0.48 0.86
N SER A 217 -7.05 0.41 0.25
CA SER A 217 -8.22 1.22 0.61
C SER A 217 -9.52 0.41 0.67
N PRO A 218 -10.52 0.83 1.47
CA PRO A 218 -11.82 0.15 1.58
C PRO A 218 -12.74 0.36 0.38
N VAL A 219 -12.29 1.06 -0.68
CA VAL A 219 -13.13 1.59 -1.79
C VAL A 219 -14.04 0.56 -2.43
N VAL A 220 -13.52 -0.65 -2.61
CA VAL A 220 -14.21 -1.73 -3.33
C VAL A 220 -15.26 -2.43 -2.45
N LEU A 221 -15.16 -2.28 -1.12
CA LEU A 221 -16.06 -2.96 -0.20
C LEU A 221 -17.47 -2.40 -0.29
N SER A 222 -17.68 -1.09 -0.12
CA SER A 222 -19.02 -0.50 -0.06
C SER A 222 -19.90 -0.88 -1.26
N ASP A 223 -19.32 -0.88 -2.47
CA ASP A 223 -20.04 -1.19 -3.71
C ASP A 223 -20.39 -2.68 -3.84
N ILE A 224 -19.58 -3.57 -3.25
CA ILE A 224 -19.81 -5.02 -3.18
C ILE A 224 -20.67 -5.39 -1.94
N THR A 225 -20.74 -4.51 -0.93
CA THR A 225 -21.24 -4.82 0.43
C THR A 225 -22.74 -4.74 0.66
N SER A 226 -23.59 -4.54 -0.35
CA SER A 226 -24.97 -5.02 -0.16
C SER A 226 -24.99 -6.54 0.14
N GLY A 227 -23.93 -7.27 -0.23
CA GLY A 227 -23.69 -8.68 0.13
C GLY A 227 -22.64 -8.94 1.23
N TYR A 228 -21.49 -8.25 1.27
CA TYR A 228 -20.27 -8.66 2.01
C TYR A 228 -19.85 -7.80 3.23
N ASN A 229 -20.78 -7.40 4.11
CA ASN A 229 -20.49 -6.57 5.31
C ASN A 229 -19.84 -7.32 6.51
N ILE A 230 -19.19 -8.47 6.27
CA ILE A 230 -18.75 -9.38 7.35
C ILE A 230 -17.23 -9.27 7.62
N ALA A 231 -16.47 -8.64 6.73
CA ALA A 231 -15.02 -8.53 6.88
C ALA A 231 -14.65 -7.54 8.01
N GLU A 232 -13.91 -8.03 9.01
CA GLU A 232 -13.35 -7.21 10.08
C GLU A 232 -11.99 -6.64 9.66
N ASP A 233 -11.80 -5.33 9.82
CA ASP A 233 -10.54 -4.67 9.48
C ASP A 233 -9.51 -4.86 10.59
N LEU A 234 -8.63 -5.83 10.42
CA LEU A 234 -7.50 -6.08 11.31
C LEU A 234 -6.52 -4.89 11.32
N GLY A 235 -6.52 -4.06 10.28
CA GLY A 235 -5.62 -2.92 10.16
C GLY A 235 -5.80 -1.87 11.25
N VAL A 236 -6.98 -1.77 11.85
CA VAL A 236 -7.29 -0.81 12.93
C VAL A 236 -7.12 -1.41 14.33
N ASP A 237 -6.84 -2.72 14.45
CA ASP A 237 -6.58 -3.35 15.74
C ASP A 237 -5.22 -2.85 16.30
N PRO A 238 -5.19 -2.28 17.52
CA PRO A 238 -3.94 -1.83 18.15
C PRO A 238 -2.89 -2.96 18.29
N ALA A 239 -3.31 -4.21 18.44
CA ALA A 239 -2.42 -5.36 18.53
C ALA A 239 -1.78 -5.74 17.18
N ALA A 240 -2.31 -5.24 16.06
CA ALA A 240 -1.82 -5.48 14.70
C ALA A 240 -1.09 -4.27 14.09
N GLN A 241 -0.82 -3.21 14.87
CA GLN A 241 -0.20 -1.97 14.38
C GLN A 241 1.21 -2.17 13.79
N ASP A 242 1.96 -3.14 14.31
CA ASP A 242 3.34 -3.49 13.92
C ASP A 242 3.42 -4.80 13.13
N LEU A 243 2.26 -5.38 12.74
CA LEU A 243 2.20 -6.59 11.93
C LEU A 243 2.99 -6.45 10.63
N CYS A 244 3.07 -5.22 10.13
CA CYS A 244 3.79 -4.82 8.94
C CYS A 244 4.54 -3.51 9.22
N GLY A 245 5.76 -3.39 8.71
CA GLY A 245 6.70 -2.32 9.05
C GLY A 245 7.73 -2.76 10.09
N PHE A 246 8.77 -1.95 10.27
CA PHE A 246 9.83 -2.22 11.24
C PHE A 246 9.79 -1.24 12.40
N THR A 247 10.19 -1.71 13.57
CA THR A 247 10.47 -0.85 14.73
C THR A 247 11.92 -0.35 14.67
N GLU A 248 12.21 0.72 15.43
CA GLU A 248 13.58 1.24 15.59
C GLU A 248 14.56 0.15 16.04
N ALA A 249 14.16 -0.66 17.04
CA ALA A 249 15.03 -1.67 17.63
C ALA A 249 15.40 -2.80 16.65
N GLU A 250 14.46 -3.17 15.78
CA GLU A 250 14.70 -4.19 14.75
C GLU A 250 15.65 -3.69 13.66
N LEU A 251 15.52 -2.41 13.28
CA LEU A 251 16.44 -1.79 12.33
C LEU A 251 17.81 -1.55 12.96
N GLN A 252 17.89 -1.19 14.25
CA GLN A 252 19.16 -1.09 14.97
C GLN A 252 19.92 -2.41 14.91
N THR A 253 19.24 -3.54 15.18
CA THR A 253 19.86 -4.87 15.09
C THR A 253 20.41 -5.16 13.69
N ALA A 254 19.67 -4.78 12.64
CA ALA A 254 20.13 -4.93 11.26
C ALA A 254 21.34 -4.02 10.94
N LEU A 255 21.30 -2.78 11.42
CA LEU A 255 22.39 -1.81 11.25
C LEU A 255 23.67 -2.28 11.95
N ASP A 256 23.58 -2.79 13.18
CA ASP A 256 24.75 -3.28 13.94
C ASP A 256 25.46 -4.43 13.22
N GLN A 257 24.69 -5.33 12.62
CA GLN A 257 25.21 -6.43 11.82
C GLN A 257 25.90 -5.93 10.53
N VAL A 258 25.32 -4.92 9.85
CA VAL A 258 25.94 -4.30 8.68
C VAL A 258 27.20 -3.52 9.07
N ALA A 259 27.16 -2.82 10.20
CA ALA A 259 28.28 -2.07 10.75
C ALA A 259 29.47 -2.96 11.06
N THR A 260 29.22 -4.10 11.71
CA THR A 260 30.24 -5.11 12.00
C THR A 260 30.88 -5.65 10.73
N ALA A 261 30.09 -5.90 9.68
CA ALA A 261 30.59 -6.43 8.41
C ALA A 261 31.45 -5.44 7.61
N HIS A 262 31.18 -4.14 7.74
CA HIS A 262 31.89 -3.08 7.00
C HIS A 262 32.88 -2.27 7.85
N GLY A 263 32.99 -2.56 9.14
CA GLY A 263 33.84 -1.80 10.07
C GLY A 263 33.38 -0.35 10.27
N LEU A 264 32.06 -0.11 10.25
CA LEU A 264 31.51 1.23 10.45
C LEU A 264 31.70 1.69 11.90
N SER A 265 32.09 2.95 12.06
CA SER A 265 32.17 3.60 13.37
C SER A 265 30.78 3.81 13.98
N ALA A 266 30.71 3.94 15.31
CA ALA A 266 29.45 4.23 16.01
C ALA A 266 28.76 5.49 15.47
N THR A 267 29.53 6.53 15.11
CA THR A 267 29.03 7.76 14.50
C THR A 267 28.37 7.51 13.14
N GLN A 268 28.95 6.67 12.29
CA GLN A 268 28.36 6.33 10.99
C GLN A 268 27.06 5.52 11.14
N VAL A 269 26.98 4.65 12.15
CA VAL A 269 25.76 3.90 12.47
C VAL A 269 24.67 4.84 12.97
N ASP A 270 25.02 5.78 13.85
CA ASP A 270 24.09 6.79 14.36
C ASP A 270 23.58 7.72 13.25
N GLU A 271 24.43 8.15 12.32
CA GLU A 271 24.06 8.92 11.13
C GLU A 271 23.12 8.12 10.21
N ALA A 272 23.45 6.86 9.92
CA ALA A 272 22.61 5.99 9.10
C ALA A 272 21.23 5.78 9.74
N ARG A 273 21.18 5.57 11.04
CA ARG A 273 19.93 5.45 11.81
C ARG A 273 19.11 6.73 11.73
N GLU A 274 19.74 7.89 11.91
CA GLU A 274 19.03 9.17 11.86
C GLU A 274 18.48 9.46 10.46
N LEU A 275 19.22 9.14 9.40
CA LEU A 275 18.72 9.21 8.03
C LEU A 275 17.48 8.32 7.85
N MET A 276 17.55 7.06 8.28
CA MET A 276 16.39 6.17 8.19
C MET A 276 15.21 6.71 8.99
N ARG A 277 15.45 7.25 10.19
CA ARG A 277 14.40 7.81 11.07
C ARG A 277 13.67 8.96 10.41
N VAL A 278 14.42 9.94 9.90
CA VAL A 278 13.88 11.15 9.27
C VAL A 278 13.14 10.84 7.97
N PHE A 279 13.64 9.90 7.18
CA PHE A 279 13.11 9.64 5.83
C PHE A 279 12.07 8.51 5.77
N TYR A 280 12.10 7.53 6.68
CA TYR A 280 11.31 6.30 6.53
C TYR A 280 10.41 5.94 7.72
N ASN A 281 10.61 6.54 8.90
CA ASN A 281 9.76 6.31 10.09
C ASN A 281 8.45 7.14 10.03
N GLY A 282 7.62 7.02 11.06
CA GLY A 282 6.52 7.95 11.34
C GLY A 282 5.13 7.41 11.04
N TYR A 283 5.00 6.24 10.42
CA TYR A 283 3.69 5.64 10.18
C TYR A 283 3.06 5.12 11.48
N ARG A 284 1.80 5.45 11.70
CA ARG A 284 0.97 5.07 12.83
C ARG A 284 -0.40 4.68 12.33
N PHE A 285 -0.83 3.47 12.68
CA PHE A 285 -2.09 2.88 12.21
C PHE A 285 -3.16 2.82 13.30
N HIS A 286 -2.82 3.22 14.52
CA HIS A 286 -3.76 3.36 15.62
C HIS A 286 -3.54 4.69 16.37
N PRO A 287 -4.61 5.40 16.81
CA PRO A 287 -4.45 6.71 17.47
C PRO A 287 -3.67 6.67 18.79
N ALA A 288 -3.71 5.53 19.49
CA ALA A 288 -2.95 5.33 20.74
C ALA A 288 -1.48 4.88 20.50
N GLN A 289 -1.06 4.74 19.24
CA GLN A 289 0.29 4.32 18.90
C GLN A 289 1.29 5.45 19.19
N THR A 290 2.22 5.21 20.12
CA THR A 290 3.21 6.20 20.52
C THR A 290 4.42 6.22 19.58
N ALA A 291 4.95 5.04 19.25
CA ALA A 291 6.08 4.87 18.34
C ALA A 291 5.61 4.57 16.92
N GLY A 292 6.11 5.33 15.94
CA GLY A 292 5.87 5.04 14.53
C GLY A 292 6.60 3.77 14.08
N VAL A 293 6.14 3.20 12.98
CA VAL A 293 6.83 2.13 12.26
C VAL A 293 7.44 2.67 10.97
N TYR A 294 8.54 2.04 10.57
CA TYR A 294 9.26 2.33 9.35
C TYR A 294 8.59 1.67 8.15
N ASN A 295 8.55 2.39 7.03
CA ASN A 295 8.18 1.79 5.75
C ASN A 295 9.19 0.68 5.40
N PRO A 296 8.74 -0.59 5.29
CA PRO A 296 9.66 -1.71 5.19
C PRO A 296 10.41 -1.73 3.86
N THR A 297 9.78 -1.33 2.75
CA THR A 297 10.45 -1.32 1.44
C THR A 297 11.57 -0.29 1.38
N LEU A 298 11.32 0.91 1.91
CA LEU A 298 12.33 1.96 1.97
C LEU A 298 13.47 1.61 2.94
N ALA A 299 13.15 1.04 4.10
CA ALA A 299 14.16 0.56 5.03
C ALA A 299 15.04 -0.55 4.41
N LEU A 300 14.43 -1.53 3.72
CA LEU A 300 15.15 -2.59 3.02
C LEU A 300 15.98 -2.07 1.85
N TYR A 301 15.49 -1.06 1.11
CA TYR A 301 16.26 -0.38 0.07
C TYR A 301 17.55 0.21 0.63
N PHE A 302 17.44 0.98 1.72
CA PHE A 302 18.56 1.61 2.38
C PHE A 302 19.56 0.58 2.92
N LEU A 303 19.07 -0.40 3.68
CA LEU A 303 19.91 -1.44 4.27
C LEU A 303 20.60 -2.31 3.21
N LYS A 304 19.92 -2.63 2.10
CA LYS A 304 20.51 -3.35 0.97
C LYS A 304 21.64 -2.56 0.32
N HIS A 305 21.49 -1.25 0.19
CA HIS A 305 22.54 -0.40 -0.37
C HIS A 305 23.73 -0.30 0.59
N LEU A 306 23.47 0.02 1.86
CA LEU A 306 24.49 0.12 2.91
C LEU A 306 25.27 -1.19 3.05
N ALA A 307 24.60 -2.33 3.05
CA ALA A 307 25.25 -3.64 3.16
C ALA A 307 26.08 -4.03 1.93
N ARG A 308 25.87 -3.40 0.77
CA ARG A 308 26.66 -3.63 -0.44
C ARG A 308 27.83 -2.67 -0.58
N GLN A 309 27.64 -1.40 -0.21
CA GLN A 309 28.59 -0.33 -0.51
C GLN A 309 29.31 0.21 0.72
N GLY A 310 28.88 -0.14 1.94
CA GLY A 310 29.41 0.42 3.19
C GLY A 310 29.03 1.89 3.42
N ILE A 311 28.25 2.49 2.52
CA ILE A 311 27.78 3.88 2.59
C ILE A 311 26.26 3.96 2.37
N PRO A 312 25.56 4.95 2.97
CA PRO A 312 24.14 5.20 2.69
C PRO A 312 23.88 5.54 1.20
N PRO A 313 22.69 5.23 0.67
CA PRO A 313 22.33 5.61 -0.70
C PRO A 313 22.21 7.13 -0.84
N ALA A 314 22.78 7.68 -1.92
CA ALA A 314 22.69 9.11 -2.22
C ALA A 314 21.26 9.59 -2.51
N ARG A 315 20.43 8.72 -3.11
CA ARG A 315 18.98 8.96 -3.29
C ARG A 315 18.22 8.20 -2.22
N LEU A 316 17.52 8.92 -1.35
CA LEU A 316 16.74 8.32 -0.27
C LEU A 316 15.32 7.93 -0.72
N LEU A 317 14.84 8.49 -1.83
CA LEU A 317 13.61 8.08 -2.49
C LEU A 317 13.88 6.92 -3.45
N ASP A 318 13.10 5.86 -3.31
CA ASP A 318 13.06 4.75 -4.25
C ASP A 318 12.11 5.09 -5.41
N ASP A 319 12.61 5.09 -6.64
CA ASP A 319 11.85 5.37 -7.87
C ASP A 319 10.64 4.42 -8.02
N ASN A 320 10.70 3.25 -7.39
CA ASN A 320 9.61 2.30 -7.42
C ASN A 320 8.35 2.75 -6.63
N LEU A 321 8.42 3.87 -5.89
CA LEU A 321 7.26 4.58 -5.31
C LEU A 321 6.54 5.51 -6.31
N ALA A 322 6.90 5.51 -7.59
CA ALA A 322 6.30 6.38 -8.62
C ALA A 322 4.75 6.32 -8.70
N MET A 323 4.11 5.20 -8.35
CA MET A 323 2.64 5.11 -8.36
C MET A 323 1.96 5.97 -7.30
N ASP A 324 2.65 6.32 -6.22
CA ASP A 324 2.11 7.22 -5.19
C ASP A 324 1.99 8.66 -5.72
N ARG A 325 2.79 9.03 -6.75
CA ARG A 325 2.65 10.31 -7.47
C ARG A 325 1.33 10.41 -8.25
N ASN A 326 0.91 9.33 -8.89
CA ASN A 326 -0.36 9.31 -9.65
C ASN A 326 -1.57 9.48 -8.73
N ARG A 327 -1.50 8.92 -7.52
CA ARG A 327 -2.54 9.04 -6.49
C ARG A 327 -2.61 10.45 -5.91
N LEU A 328 -1.48 11.06 -5.61
CA LEU A 328 -1.41 12.48 -5.24
C LEU A 328 -1.99 13.38 -6.34
N ARG A 329 -1.68 13.09 -7.61
CA ARG A 329 -2.25 13.80 -8.75
C ARG A 329 -3.77 13.63 -8.85
N TYR A 330 -4.28 12.44 -8.54
CA TYR A 330 -5.72 12.21 -8.48
C TYR A 330 -6.37 13.07 -7.40
N VAL A 331 -5.86 13.06 -6.17
CA VAL A 331 -6.40 13.88 -5.06
C VAL A 331 -6.30 15.38 -5.36
N ALA A 332 -5.19 15.84 -5.93
CA ALA A 332 -5.03 17.25 -6.29
C ALA A 332 -6.04 17.73 -7.34
N ARG A 333 -6.54 16.84 -8.23
CA ARG A 333 -7.57 17.19 -9.23
C ARG A 333 -8.96 17.30 -8.63
N LEU A 334 -9.15 16.87 -7.39
CA LEU A 334 -10.44 16.92 -6.72
C LEU A 334 -10.76 18.35 -6.28
N PRO A 335 -12.05 18.74 -6.23
CA PRO A 335 -12.44 20.02 -5.63
C PRO A 335 -11.84 20.15 -4.23
N GLN A 336 -11.19 21.28 -3.93
CA GLN A 336 -10.52 21.55 -2.63
C GLN A 336 -9.34 20.63 -2.29
N GLY A 337 -8.95 19.71 -3.19
CA GLY A 337 -7.84 18.79 -2.97
C GLY A 337 -6.51 19.51 -2.76
N GLU A 338 -6.22 20.55 -3.55
CA GLU A 338 -4.97 21.32 -3.39
C GLU A 338 -4.92 22.10 -2.08
N THR A 339 -6.05 22.67 -1.65
CA THR A 339 -6.17 23.34 -0.35
C THR A 339 -5.88 22.35 0.78
N LEU A 340 -6.48 21.15 0.73
CA LEU A 340 -6.21 20.08 1.68
C LEU A 340 -4.74 19.66 1.69
N LEU A 341 -4.13 19.54 0.51
CA LEU A 341 -2.72 19.17 0.41
C LEU A 341 -1.81 20.25 1.01
N ALA A 342 -2.17 21.53 0.86
CA ALA A 342 -1.47 22.65 1.48
C ALA A 342 -1.67 22.69 3.01
N GLU A 343 -2.89 22.46 3.50
CA GLU A 343 -3.20 22.34 4.93
C GLU A 343 -2.41 21.20 5.59
N ALA A 344 -2.33 20.04 4.93
CA ALA A 344 -1.56 18.89 5.41
C ALA A 344 -0.05 19.16 5.55
N LEU A 345 0.49 20.14 4.83
CA LEU A 345 1.89 20.56 4.95
C LEU A 345 2.13 21.57 6.07
N ASN A 346 1.07 22.22 6.58
CA ASN A 346 1.19 23.21 7.65
C ASN A 346 1.38 22.51 9.01
N PRO A 347 2.56 22.61 9.64
CA PRO A 347 2.80 21.98 10.93
C PRO A 347 2.05 22.67 12.10
N GLU A 348 1.61 23.92 11.94
CA GLU A 348 0.92 24.67 13.00
C GLU A 348 -0.55 24.30 13.16
N THR A 349 -1.18 23.82 12.09
CA THR A 349 -2.59 23.41 12.07
C THR A 349 -2.71 21.99 11.54
N PRO A 350 -2.58 20.96 12.39
CA PRO A 350 -2.73 19.57 11.98
C PRO A 350 -4.11 19.34 11.39
N LEU A 351 -4.17 18.64 10.27
CA LEU A 351 -5.43 18.26 9.64
C LEU A 351 -6.20 17.33 10.59
N ALA A 352 -7.40 17.73 11.00
CA ALA A 352 -8.24 16.97 11.91
C ALA A 352 -9.54 16.54 11.23
N ILE A 353 -9.94 15.28 11.43
CA ILE A 353 -11.18 14.71 10.90
C ILE A 353 -11.88 13.92 12.01
N ALA A 354 -13.22 13.92 12.05
CA ALA A 354 -13.95 13.23 13.11
C ALA A 354 -13.63 11.71 13.14
N GLN A 355 -13.57 11.09 11.97
CA GLN A 355 -13.23 9.68 11.78
C GLN A 355 -12.70 9.43 10.38
N LEU A 356 -11.92 8.36 10.22
CA LEU A 356 -11.58 7.84 8.89
C LEU A 356 -12.83 7.29 8.22
N SER A 357 -13.02 7.63 6.95
CA SER A 357 -14.05 6.99 6.15
C SER A 357 -13.70 5.52 5.95
N ASN A 358 -14.60 4.63 6.36
CA ASN A 358 -14.42 3.18 6.34
C ASN A 358 -15.33 2.48 5.32
N ARG A 359 -16.19 3.24 4.63
CA ARG A 359 -17.14 2.76 3.63
C ARG A 359 -17.36 3.88 2.61
N PHE A 360 -16.69 3.79 1.47
CA PHE A 360 -16.97 4.72 0.38
C PHE A 360 -16.78 4.06 -0.97
N GLY A 361 -17.81 4.16 -1.81
CA GLY A 361 -17.84 3.53 -3.11
C GLY A 361 -16.98 4.26 -4.13
N VAL A 362 -16.72 3.63 -5.26
CA VAL A 362 -16.18 4.35 -6.42
C VAL A 362 -17.16 5.39 -6.92
N GLU A 363 -18.47 5.16 -6.81
CA GLU A 363 -19.44 6.20 -7.19
C GLU A 363 -19.29 7.46 -6.31
N GLU A 364 -19.11 7.30 -5.01
CA GLU A 364 -18.79 8.41 -4.09
C GLU A 364 -17.43 9.02 -4.40
N MET A 365 -16.45 8.17 -4.76
CA MET A 365 -15.14 8.60 -5.23
C MET A 365 -15.23 9.41 -6.54
N LEU A 366 -16.29 9.28 -7.34
CA LEU A 366 -16.44 9.98 -8.62
C LEU A 366 -17.37 11.20 -8.56
N ASN A 367 -18.46 11.12 -7.80
CA ASN A 367 -19.62 12.01 -7.95
C ASN A 367 -19.92 12.91 -6.73
N ALA A 368 -19.50 12.55 -5.51
CA ALA A 368 -19.91 13.30 -4.33
C ALA A 368 -19.13 14.61 -4.17
N SER A 369 -19.77 15.63 -3.59
CA SER A 369 -19.09 16.82 -3.03
C SER A 369 -18.11 16.34 -1.97
N LYS A 370 -16.83 16.26 -2.35
CA LYS A 370 -15.79 15.58 -1.57
C LYS A 370 -15.47 16.43 -0.35
N ASP A 371 -16.00 16.04 0.80
CA ASP A 371 -15.65 16.69 2.04
C ASP A 371 -14.17 16.43 2.38
N THR A 372 -13.61 17.30 3.20
CA THR A 372 -12.24 17.21 3.69
C THR A 372 -11.95 15.82 4.30
N ALA A 373 -12.93 15.23 4.99
CA ALA A 373 -12.81 13.94 5.65
C ALA A 373 -12.56 12.77 4.69
N PHE A 374 -13.28 12.73 3.56
CA PHE A 374 -13.10 11.72 2.51
C PHE A 374 -11.69 11.80 1.92
N MET A 375 -11.27 12.99 1.48
CA MET A 375 -9.96 13.16 0.83
C MET A 375 -8.82 12.88 1.80
N ALA A 376 -8.95 13.32 3.06
CA ALA A 376 -7.99 13.02 4.12
C ALA A 376 -7.88 11.50 4.39
N SER A 377 -9.01 10.79 4.39
CA SER A 377 -9.05 9.34 4.53
C SER A 377 -8.36 8.64 3.35
N LEU A 378 -8.58 9.09 2.13
CA LEU A 378 -7.93 8.54 0.94
C LEU A 378 -6.40 8.72 1.00
N LEU A 379 -5.94 9.91 1.40
CA LEU A 379 -4.52 10.18 1.61
C LEU A 379 -3.92 9.32 2.74
N TYR A 380 -4.68 9.06 3.81
CA TYR A 380 -4.28 8.12 4.86
C TYR A 380 -4.07 6.70 4.31
N TYR A 381 -5.05 6.15 3.59
CA TYR A 381 -4.94 4.80 3.02
C TYR A 381 -3.79 4.67 2.02
N PHE A 382 -3.50 5.72 1.26
CA PHE A 382 -2.35 5.77 0.36
C PHE A 382 -1.00 5.85 1.07
N GLY A 383 -0.97 6.03 2.39
CA GLY A 383 0.27 6.24 3.16
C GLY A 383 0.86 7.62 2.96
N VAL A 384 0.07 8.56 2.42
CA VAL A 384 0.44 9.95 2.24
C VAL A 384 0.25 10.72 3.55
N LEU A 385 -0.81 10.38 4.29
CA LEU A 385 -1.03 10.79 5.66
C LEU A 385 -0.95 9.60 6.61
N THR A 386 -0.74 9.90 7.88
CA THR A 386 -0.72 8.94 8.98
C THR A 386 -1.43 9.53 10.20
N LEU A 387 -1.85 8.69 11.15
CA LEU A 387 -2.43 9.16 12.40
C LEU A 387 -1.39 9.87 13.28
N ALA A 388 -1.79 10.95 13.92
CA ALA A 388 -0.98 11.74 14.85
C ALA A 388 -1.55 11.77 16.28
N GLY A 389 -2.71 11.15 16.51
CA GLY A 389 -3.39 11.12 17.80
C GLY A 389 -4.83 11.60 17.68
N ARG A 390 -5.35 12.15 18.78
CA ARG A 390 -6.64 12.82 18.83
C ARG A 390 -6.49 14.22 19.40
N ASP A 391 -7.31 15.16 18.93
CA ASP A 391 -7.41 16.49 19.52
C ASP A 391 -8.29 16.51 20.79
N GLU A 392 -8.47 17.69 21.39
CA GLU A 392 -9.22 17.88 22.64
C GLU A 392 -10.70 17.47 22.55
N ILE A 393 -11.28 17.49 21.35
CA ILE A 393 -12.67 17.10 21.09
C ILE A 393 -12.79 15.66 20.56
N GLY A 394 -11.67 14.94 20.49
CA GLY A 394 -11.60 13.54 20.10
C GLY A 394 -11.50 13.28 18.60
N ALA A 395 -11.36 14.31 17.75
CA ALA A 395 -11.15 14.15 16.32
C ALA A 395 -9.76 13.57 16.03
N LEU A 396 -9.65 12.74 14.99
CA LEU A 396 -8.40 12.14 14.54
C LEU A 396 -7.52 13.21 13.89
N GLN A 397 -6.30 13.36 14.41
CA GLN A 397 -5.29 14.21 13.81
C GLN A 397 -4.48 13.42 12.79
N LEU A 398 -4.20 14.03 11.65
CA LEU A 398 -3.43 13.46 10.55
C LEU A 398 -2.20 14.31 10.26
N THR A 399 -1.12 13.64 9.89
CA THR A 399 0.15 14.29 9.54
C THR A 399 0.87 13.54 8.43
N ILE A 400 1.90 14.18 7.86
CA ILE A 400 2.80 13.55 6.89
C ILE A 400 3.83 12.72 7.67
N PRO A 401 3.99 11.41 7.40
CA PRO A 401 4.80 10.52 8.24
C PRO A 401 6.29 10.85 8.24
N ASN A 402 6.86 11.23 7.10
CA ASN A 402 8.30 11.44 6.95
C ASN A 402 8.67 12.34 5.76
N GLN A 403 9.98 12.62 5.63
CA GLN A 403 10.52 13.47 4.58
C GLN A 403 10.35 12.90 3.16
N VAL A 404 10.33 11.57 2.99
CA VAL A 404 10.06 10.97 1.67
C VAL A 404 8.67 11.37 1.17
N VAL A 405 7.65 11.19 2.01
CA VAL A 405 6.28 11.55 1.63
C VAL A 405 6.13 13.06 1.49
N ARG A 406 6.78 13.84 2.36
CA ARG A 406 6.79 15.31 2.25
C ARG A 406 7.41 15.79 0.93
N GLN A 407 8.48 15.16 0.45
CA GLN A 407 9.09 15.49 -0.84
C GLN A 407 8.13 15.21 -2.00
N LEU A 408 7.39 14.09 -1.99
CA LEU A 408 6.37 13.79 -3.00
C LEU A 408 5.26 14.85 -3.04
N TYR A 409 4.85 15.35 -1.87
CA TYR A 409 3.92 16.48 -1.74
C TYR A 409 4.46 17.76 -2.38
N VAL A 410 5.67 18.16 -2.00
CA VAL A 410 6.30 19.41 -2.48
C VAL A 410 6.56 19.35 -3.98
N GLU A 411 7.03 18.21 -4.50
CA GLU A 411 7.20 17.99 -5.94
C GLU A 411 5.86 18.18 -6.67
N ARG A 412 4.76 17.67 -6.12
CA ARG A 412 3.43 17.85 -6.72
C ARG A 412 2.98 19.32 -6.73
N LEU A 413 3.14 20.04 -5.62
CA LEU A 413 2.79 21.47 -5.56
C LEU A 413 3.65 22.30 -6.52
N ARG A 414 4.94 21.97 -6.66
CA ARG A 414 5.84 22.62 -7.62
C ARG A 414 5.35 22.48 -9.06
N HIS A 415 4.92 21.29 -9.48
CA HIS A 415 4.36 21.08 -10.83
C HIS A 415 3.06 21.86 -11.09
N HIS A 416 2.31 22.24 -10.04
CA HIS A 416 1.10 23.06 -10.19
C HIS A 416 1.45 24.54 -10.31
N VAL A 417 2.33 25.05 -9.45
CA VAL A 417 2.75 26.46 -9.44
C VAL A 417 3.66 26.78 -10.64
N LEU A 418 4.36 25.78 -11.17
CA LEU A 418 5.29 25.88 -12.29
C LEU A 418 5.01 24.72 -13.26
N PRO A 419 4.10 24.86 -14.24
CA PRO A 419 3.87 23.82 -15.24
C PRO A 419 5.14 23.54 -16.04
N ASP A 420 5.37 22.26 -16.34
CA ASP A 420 6.50 21.74 -17.12
C ASP A 420 6.56 22.35 -18.54
N ALA A 421 7.10 23.56 -18.66
CA ALA A 421 7.84 23.95 -19.84
C ALA A 421 9.31 23.66 -19.54
N GLU A 422 10.09 23.20 -20.53
CA GLU A 422 11.56 23.11 -20.43
C GLU A 422 12.09 24.38 -19.76
N ASP A 423 12.48 24.27 -18.49
CA ASP A 423 12.49 25.42 -17.61
C ASP A 423 13.66 26.35 -17.99
N PRO A 424 13.40 27.52 -18.62
CA PRO A 424 14.48 28.43 -18.99
C PRO A 424 15.19 28.96 -17.72
N ARG A 425 14.58 28.79 -16.53
CA ARG A 425 15.21 29.02 -15.23
C ARG A 425 16.39 28.09 -14.98
N GLN A 426 16.30 26.78 -15.25
CA GLN A 426 17.41 25.87 -14.97
C GLN A 426 18.61 26.21 -15.85
N ALA A 427 18.38 26.57 -17.11
CA ALA A 427 19.42 27.04 -18.01
C ALA A 427 20.01 28.37 -17.53
N ALA A 428 19.17 29.38 -17.24
CA ALA A 428 19.61 30.70 -16.77
C ALA A 428 20.34 30.64 -15.41
N CYS A 429 19.87 29.82 -14.47
CA CYS A 429 20.52 29.62 -13.17
C CYS A 429 21.85 28.88 -13.33
N ARG A 430 21.92 27.84 -14.18
CA ARG A 430 23.19 27.14 -14.45
C ARG A 430 24.21 28.08 -15.09
N THR A 431 23.80 28.90 -16.05
CA THR A 431 24.67 29.92 -16.66
C THR A 431 25.13 30.90 -15.60
N PHE A 432 24.22 31.46 -14.78
CA PHE A 432 24.59 32.38 -13.70
C PHE A 432 25.57 31.75 -12.69
N TYR A 433 25.31 30.54 -12.20
CA TYR A 433 26.21 29.86 -11.26
C TYR A 433 27.57 29.50 -11.89
N ALA A 434 27.64 29.29 -13.21
CA ALA A 434 28.86 28.91 -13.91
C ALA A 434 29.70 30.12 -14.39
N THR A 435 29.05 31.22 -14.79
CA THR A 435 29.72 32.36 -15.46
C THR A 435 29.59 33.68 -14.69
N GLY A 436 28.67 33.78 -13.73
CA GLY A 436 28.34 35.02 -13.02
C GLY A 436 27.49 36.01 -13.84
N GLU A 437 27.06 35.62 -15.04
CA GLU A 437 26.28 36.50 -15.92
C GLU A 437 24.80 36.55 -15.51
N LEU A 438 24.32 37.74 -15.15
CA LEU A 438 22.93 37.98 -14.72
C LEU A 438 21.94 38.13 -15.87
N GLY A 439 22.40 38.46 -17.08
CA GLY A 439 21.55 38.79 -18.24
C GLY A 439 20.43 37.78 -18.51
N PRO A 440 20.74 36.48 -18.67
CA PRO A 440 19.72 35.45 -18.89
C PRO A 440 18.70 35.31 -17.76
N LEU A 441 19.09 35.61 -16.52
CA LEU A 441 18.21 35.55 -15.35
C LEU A 441 17.27 36.76 -15.30
N CYS A 442 17.76 37.94 -15.70
CA CYS A 442 16.95 39.14 -15.85
C CYS A 442 15.90 38.98 -16.95
N GLU A 443 16.27 38.49 -18.13
CA GLU A 443 15.34 38.27 -19.24
C GLU A 443 14.21 37.29 -18.88
N LEU A 444 14.54 36.23 -18.15
CA LEU A 444 13.56 35.27 -17.61
C LEU A 444 12.55 35.95 -16.68
N LEU A 445 13.05 36.78 -15.76
CA LEU A 445 12.23 37.50 -14.79
C LEU A 445 11.36 38.55 -15.47
N GLU A 446 11.91 39.31 -16.42
CA GLU A 446 11.16 40.29 -17.23
C GLU A 446 10.02 39.64 -18.00
N HIS A 447 10.24 38.47 -18.59
CA HIS A 447 9.16 37.73 -19.26
C HIS A 447 8.03 37.33 -18.30
N ARG A 448 8.37 36.94 -17.06
CA ARG A 448 7.39 36.59 -16.03
C ARG A 448 6.67 37.81 -15.45
N PHE A 449 7.36 38.94 -15.28
CA PHE A 449 6.74 40.20 -14.89
C PHE A 449 5.78 40.73 -15.98
N GLY A 450 6.02 40.39 -17.25
CA GLY A 450 5.12 40.72 -18.36
C GLY A 450 3.74 40.07 -18.30
N VAL A 451 3.53 39.10 -17.41
CA VAL A 451 2.22 38.46 -17.15
C VAL A 451 1.40 39.24 -16.10
N LEU A 452 2.04 40.11 -15.32
CA LEU A 452 1.37 40.92 -14.30
C LEU A 452 0.65 42.11 -14.93
N ASP A 453 -0.57 42.40 -14.45
CA ASP A 453 -1.35 43.52 -14.95
C ASP A 453 -0.78 44.84 -14.41
N ASN A 454 -1.01 45.96 -15.09
CA ASN A 454 -0.46 47.28 -14.67
C ASN A 454 -0.87 47.69 -13.24
N ARG A 455 -1.97 47.12 -12.73
CA ARG A 455 -2.46 47.32 -11.36
C ARG A 455 -1.62 46.56 -10.32
N ASP A 456 -1.04 45.43 -10.68
CA ASP A 456 -0.20 44.60 -9.81
C ASP A 456 1.21 45.20 -9.67
N LEU A 457 1.74 45.78 -10.75
CA LEU A 457 3.03 46.48 -10.76
C LEU A 457 3.04 47.76 -9.91
N ARG A 458 1.87 48.34 -9.60
CA ARG A 458 1.77 49.57 -8.79
C ARG A 458 2.25 49.39 -7.34
N TRP A 459 2.25 48.16 -6.84
CA TRP A 459 2.73 47.82 -5.49
C TRP A 459 4.10 47.12 -5.49
N SER A 460 4.69 46.90 -6.66
CA SER A 460 6.01 46.32 -6.81
C SER A 460 7.09 47.30 -6.35
N ASN A 461 7.96 46.86 -5.47
CA ASN A 461 9.11 47.61 -4.98
C ASN A 461 10.38 46.73 -5.06
N GLU A 462 11.52 47.26 -4.63
CA GLU A 462 12.79 46.54 -4.64
C GLU A 462 12.73 45.18 -3.91
N LEU A 463 11.93 45.09 -2.84
CA LEU A 463 11.73 43.84 -2.09
C LEU A 463 11.03 42.78 -2.95
N VAL A 464 10.01 43.17 -3.73
CA VAL A 464 9.31 42.26 -4.65
C VAL A 464 10.25 41.72 -5.72
N VAL A 465 11.13 42.58 -6.26
CA VAL A 465 12.14 42.16 -7.25
C VAL A 465 13.14 41.20 -6.60
N LYS A 466 13.66 41.52 -5.41
CA LYS A 466 14.57 40.63 -4.66
C LYS A 466 13.94 39.27 -4.35
N MET A 467 12.67 39.25 -3.94
CA MET A 467 11.94 38.01 -3.67
C MET A 467 11.70 37.20 -4.95
N ALA A 468 11.47 37.86 -6.10
CA ALA A 468 11.35 37.20 -7.38
C ALA A 468 12.68 36.53 -7.81
N PHE A 469 13.81 37.22 -7.62
CA PHE A 469 15.14 36.61 -7.82
C PHE A 469 15.37 35.41 -6.89
N LEU A 470 15.00 35.51 -5.61
CA LEU A 470 15.12 34.42 -4.64
C LEU A 470 14.20 33.22 -4.92
N ALA A 471 13.06 33.45 -5.58
CA ALA A 471 12.16 32.36 -5.99
C ALA A 471 12.61 31.67 -7.28
N VAL A 472 13.52 32.29 -8.04
CA VAL A 472 14.07 31.80 -9.30
C VAL A 472 15.42 31.10 -9.10
N LEU A 473 16.27 31.60 -8.21
CA LEU A 473 17.53 30.98 -7.79
C LEU A 473 17.30 29.79 -6.85
#